data_AF-A0A2V5UK11-F1
#
_entry.id   AF-A0A2V5UK11-F1
#
_cell.length_a   1.000
_cell.length_b   1.000
_cell.length_c   1.000
_cell.angle_alpha   90.00
_cell.angle_beta   90.00
_cell.angle_gamma   90.00
#
_symmetry.space_group_name_H-M   'P 1'
#
loop_
_entity.id
_entity.type
_entity.pdbx_description
1 polymer ?
#
loop_
_entity_poly.entity_id
_entity_poly.type
_entity_poly.pdbx_seq_one_letter_code
_entity_poly.pdbx_strand_id
1 'polypeptide(L)'
;MTEVNPAQRLTLLLDESPLKTIQRWLWVLSTGGTLLDGFVIFALGVAMPLIIAEFHITPEVVGLIGAALVLGAVFGAGFGGPMADRLGRKRLMLADMIIIVAGAATSALANGPTTLFIGQLLV
;
A
#
# COMPACT_ATOMS: atom_id res chain seq x y z
N MET A 1 17.75 44.35 -10.27
CA MET A 1 16.79 43.54 -11.05
C MET A 1 17.56 42.34 -11.56
N THR A 2 17.52 41.22 -10.85
CA THR A 2 18.18 39.98 -11.26
C THR A 2 17.46 39.44 -12.49
N GLU A 3 18.13 39.38 -13.64
CA GLU A 3 17.57 38.76 -14.83
C GLU A 3 17.33 37.27 -14.55
N VAL A 4 16.05 36.91 -14.36
CA VAL A 4 15.63 35.53 -14.14
C VAL A 4 15.82 34.79 -15.45
N ASN A 5 16.69 33.77 -15.45
CA ASN A 5 16.94 32.91 -16.60
C ASN A 5 15.60 32.31 -17.08
N PRO A 6 15.33 32.22 -18.39
CA PRO A 6 14.10 31.61 -18.91
C PRO A 6 13.78 30.24 -18.31
N ALA A 7 14.79 29.42 -17.94
CA ALA A 7 14.59 28.16 -17.24
C ALA A 7 13.97 28.34 -15.84
N GLN A 8 14.48 29.30 -15.06
CA GLN A 8 13.96 29.63 -13.72
C GLN A 8 12.56 30.23 -13.78
N ARG A 9 12.28 31.01 -14.84
CA ARG A 9 10.97 31.60 -15.07
C ARG A 9 9.91 30.53 -15.35
N LEU A 10 10.27 29.48 -16.09
CA LEU A 10 9.39 28.33 -16.33
C LEU A 10 9.12 27.54 -15.04
N THR A 11 10.13 27.36 -14.18
CA THR A 11 9.96 26.68 -12.89
C THR A 11 9.01 27.46 -11.98
N LEU A 12 9.19 28.79 -11.88
CA LEU A 12 8.31 29.67 -11.13
C LEU A 12 6.85 29.61 -11.64
N LEU A 13 6.66 29.59 -12.96
CA LEU A 13 5.32 29.46 -13.56
C LEU A 13 4.67 28.09 -13.29
N LEU A 14 5.46 27.03 -13.14
CA LEU A 14 4.96 25.71 -12.77
C LEU A 14 4.60 25.64 -11.28
N ASP A 15 5.41 26.23 -10.42
CA ASP A 15 5.18 26.27 -8.96
C ASP A 15 3.96 27.14 -8.59
N GLU A 16 3.74 28.25 -9.29
CA GLU A 16 2.58 29.12 -9.08
C GLU A 16 1.29 28.60 -9.75
N SER A 17 1.37 27.53 -10.55
CA SER A 17 0.22 27.00 -11.27
C SER A 17 -0.75 26.28 -10.32
N PRO A 18 -2.02 26.68 -10.25
CA PRO A 18 -2.99 25.99 -9.40
C PRO A 18 -3.23 24.57 -9.90
N LEU A 19 -3.24 23.60 -8.98
CA LEU A 19 -3.55 22.21 -9.32
C LEU A 19 -4.90 22.09 -9.99
N LYS A 20 -4.90 21.53 -11.20
CA LYS A 20 -6.13 21.22 -11.93
C LYS A 20 -6.95 20.17 -11.18
N THR A 21 -8.26 20.15 -11.41
CA THR A 21 -9.18 19.18 -10.77
C THR A 21 -8.70 17.73 -10.93
N ILE A 22 -8.18 17.35 -12.10
CA ILE A 22 -7.62 16.02 -12.35
C ILE A 22 -6.40 15.70 -11.45
N GLN A 23 -5.51 16.68 -11.21
CA GLN A 23 -4.33 16.50 -10.37
C GLN A 23 -4.73 16.39 -8.89
N ARG A 24 -5.73 17.15 -8.46
CA ARG A 24 -6.31 17.01 -7.12
C ARG A 24 -6.92 15.62 -6.91
N TRP A 25 -7.69 15.12 -7.87
CA TRP A 25 -8.24 13.77 -7.80
C TRP A 25 -7.14 12.70 -7.76
N LEU A 26 -6.14 12.80 -8.63
CA LEU A 26 -5.00 11.86 -8.61
C LEU A 26 -4.26 11.89 -7.28
N TRP A 27 -4.07 13.08 -6.70
CA TRP A 27 -3.45 13.24 -5.39
C TRP A 27 -4.30 12.57 -4.29
N VAL A 28 -5.62 12.82 -4.25
CA VAL A 28 -6.52 12.17 -3.28
C VAL A 28 -6.51 10.65 -3.44
N LEU A 29 -6.63 10.12 -4.66
CA LEU A 29 -6.60 8.68 -4.91
C LEU A 29 -5.25 8.06 -4.49
N SER A 30 -4.15 8.77 -4.74
CA SER A 30 -2.81 8.28 -4.38
C SER A 30 -2.63 8.22 -2.86
N THR A 31 -3.05 9.26 -2.14
CA THR A 31 -3.03 9.28 -0.67
C THR A 31 -3.98 8.24 -0.07
N GLY A 32 -5.09 7.94 -0.75
CA GLY A 32 -6.01 6.87 -0.36
C GLY A 32 -5.35 5.50 -0.28
N GLY A 33 -4.37 5.21 -1.15
CA GLY A 33 -3.59 3.97 -1.08
C GLY A 33 -2.76 3.87 0.20
N THR A 34 -2.11 4.95 0.61
CA THR A 34 -1.35 5.00 1.88
C THR A 34 -2.25 4.92 3.11
N LEU A 35 -3.47 5.48 3.04
CA LEU A 35 -4.47 5.30 4.08
C LEU A 35 -4.92 3.84 4.20
N LEU A 36 -5.10 3.16 3.07
CA LEU A 36 -5.48 1.75 3.04
C LEU A 36 -4.42 0.87 3.70
N ASP A 37 -3.14 1.11 3.42
CA ASP A 37 -2.00 0.42 4.04
C ASP A 37 -2.06 0.49 5.58
N GLY A 38 -2.18 1.69 6.14
CA GLY A 38 -2.35 1.85 7.59
C GLY A 38 -3.63 1.21 8.15
N PHE A 39 -4.72 1.22 7.37
CA PHE A 39 -5.98 0.60 7.76
C PHE A 39 -5.87 -0.93 7.87
N VAL A 40 -5.12 -1.60 6.99
CA VAL A 40 -4.92 -3.05 7.07
C VAL A 40 -4.26 -3.44 8.38
N ILE A 41 -3.17 -2.75 8.74
CA ILE A 41 -2.43 -3.03 9.98
C ILE A 41 -3.35 -2.87 11.19
N PHE A 42 -4.14 -1.80 11.19
CA PHE A 42 -5.14 -1.55 12.22
C PHE A 42 -6.21 -2.66 12.26
N ALA A 43 -6.76 -3.03 11.12
CA ALA A 43 -7.80 -4.06 11.01
C ALA A 43 -7.30 -5.43 11.50
N LEU A 44 -6.05 -5.81 11.15
CA LEU A 44 -5.43 -7.03 11.65
C LEU A 44 -5.30 -7.01 13.18
N GLY A 45 -4.87 -5.89 13.77
CA GLY A 45 -4.77 -5.73 15.21
C GLY A 45 -6.12 -5.89 15.94
N VAL A 46 -7.19 -5.32 15.37
CA VAL A 46 -8.55 -5.43 15.91
C VAL A 46 -9.12 -6.85 15.73
N ALA A 47 -8.83 -7.51 14.61
CA ALA A 47 -9.33 -8.85 14.31
C ALA A 47 -8.58 -9.96 15.05
N MET A 48 -7.32 -9.74 15.43
CA MET A 48 -6.45 -10.79 15.98
C MET A 48 -7.05 -11.55 17.17
N PRO A 49 -7.69 -10.92 18.18
CA PRO A 49 -8.31 -11.65 19.27
C PRO A 49 -9.43 -12.61 18.82
N LEU A 50 -10.22 -12.22 17.81
CA LEU A 50 -11.25 -13.10 17.24
C LEU A 50 -10.61 -14.27 16.49
N ILE A 51 -9.58 -14.00 15.69
CA ILE A 51 -8.83 -15.03 14.94
C ILE A 51 -8.24 -16.06 15.92
N ILE A 52 -7.68 -15.62 17.05
CA ILE A 52 -7.15 -16.50 18.09
C ILE A 52 -8.25 -17.39 18.68
N ALA A 53 -9.42 -16.82 18.98
CA ALA A 53 -10.54 -17.57 19.54
C ALA A 53 -11.12 -18.61 18.57
N GLU A 54 -11.14 -18.30 17.27
CA GLU A 54 -11.72 -19.17 16.25
C GLU A 54 -10.75 -20.30 15.85
N PHE A 55 -9.50 -19.96 15.50
CA PHE A 55 -8.52 -20.92 15.02
C PHE A 55 -7.65 -21.56 16.10
N HIS A 56 -7.83 -21.15 17.37
CA HIS A 56 -7.08 -21.68 18.53
C HIS A 56 -5.54 -21.64 18.32
N ILE A 57 -5.05 -20.53 17.74
CA ILE A 57 -3.66 -20.37 17.34
C ILE A 57 -2.74 -19.98 18.51
N THR A 58 -1.52 -20.51 18.47
CA THR A 58 -0.48 -20.19 19.47
C THR A 58 0.08 -18.78 19.26
N PRO A 59 0.65 -18.14 20.31
CA PRO A 59 1.26 -16.82 20.19
C PRO A 59 2.37 -16.73 19.13
N GLU A 60 3.10 -17.82 18.90
CA GLU A 60 4.14 -17.91 17.87
C GLU A 60 3.55 -17.73 16.47
N VAL A 61 2.40 -18.37 16.20
CA VAL A 61 1.70 -18.27 14.92
C VAL A 61 1.10 -16.88 14.73
N VAL A 62 0.58 -16.26 15.79
CA VAL A 62 0.12 -14.87 15.75
C VAL A 62 1.26 -13.92 15.35
N GLY A 63 2.43 -14.08 15.97
CA GLY A 63 3.63 -13.33 15.61
C GLY A 63 4.05 -13.55 14.15
N LEU A 64 3.95 -14.80 13.67
CA LEU A 64 4.27 -15.14 12.28
C LEU A 64 3.30 -14.51 11.28
N ILE A 65 2.00 -14.47 11.58
CA ILE A 65 0.98 -13.81 10.74
C ILE A 65 1.25 -12.30 10.68
N GLY A 66 1.54 -11.66 11.83
CA GLY A 66 1.90 -10.24 11.85
C GLY A 66 3.21 -9.96 11.10
N ALA A 67 4.20 -10.84 11.23
CA ALA A 67 5.46 -10.73 10.50
C ALA A 67 5.28 -10.91 8.98
N ALA A 68 4.33 -11.73 8.55
CA ALA A 68 4.01 -11.95 7.14
C ALA A 68 3.63 -10.64 6.43
N LEU A 69 2.82 -9.81 7.08
CA LEU A 69 2.43 -8.49 6.58
C LEU A 69 3.65 -7.59 6.35
N VAL A 70 4.55 -7.50 7.33
CA VAL A 70 5.78 -6.70 7.19
C VAL A 70 6.72 -7.28 6.12
N LEU A 71 6.83 -8.60 6.07
CA LEU A 71 7.66 -9.29 5.08
C LEU A 71 7.15 -9.05 3.66
N GLY A 72 5.83 -9.11 3.46
CA GLY A 72 5.16 -8.76 2.21
C GLY A 72 5.52 -7.36 1.75
N ALA A 73 5.38 -6.37 2.66
CA ALA A 73 5.75 -4.98 2.39
C ALA A 73 7.24 -4.81 2.01
N VAL A 74 8.16 -5.54 2.65
CA VAL A 74 9.59 -5.49 2.32
C VAL A 74 9.85 -5.94 0.89
N PHE A 75 9.28 -7.08 0.49
CA PHE A 75 9.40 -7.57 -0.88
C PHE A 75 8.68 -6.65 -1.87
N GLY A 76 7.46 -6.22 -1.54
CA GLY A 76 6.66 -5.30 -2.34
C GLY A 76 7.39 -3.98 -2.61
N ALA A 77 7.99 -3.37 -1.60
CA ALA A 77 8.79 -2.14 -1.75
C ALA A 77 10.07 -2.39 -2.54
N GLY A 78 10.78 -3.49 -2.26
CA GLY A 78 12.04 -3.84 -2.92
C GLY A 78 11.88 -4.05 -4.44
N PHE A 79 10.83 -4.76 -4.86
CA PHE A 79 10.54 -4.98 -6.28
C PHE A 79 9.72 -3.85 -6.90
N GLY A 80 8.82 -3.24 -6.14
CA GLY A 80 7.92 -2.20 -6.58
C GLY A 80 8.66 -0.95 -7.05
N GLY A 81 9.70 -0.49 -6.32
CA GLY A 81 10.46 0.70 -6.71
C GLY A 81 11.02 0.63 -8.14
N PRO A 82 11.91 -0.32 -8.46
CA PRO A 82 12.46 -0.46 -9.82
C PRO A 82 11.39 -0.72 -10.89
N MET A 83 10.33 -1.43 -10.53
CA MET A 83 9.22 -1.72 -11.43
C MET A 83 8.40 -0.45 -11.74
N ALA A 84 8.24 0.45 -10.77
CA ALA A 84 7.53 1.73 -10.92
C ALA A 84 8.21 2.62 -11.95
N ASP A 85 9.54 2.65 -11.90
CA ASP A 85 10.37 3.47 -12.78
C ASP A 85 10.36 2.94 -14.22
N ARG A 86 10.24 1.61 -14.41
CA ARG A 86 10.21 0.97 -15.74
C ARG A 86 8.82 0.90 -16.37
N LEU A 87 7.81 0.47 -15.63
CA LEU A 87 6.43 0.28 -16.14
C LEU A 87 5.57 1.55 -16.06
N GLY A 88 6.02 2.53 -15.28
CA GLY A 88 5.30 3.76 -14.97
C GLY A 88 4.46 3.65 -13.69
N ARG A 89 4.55 4.68 -12.85
CA ARG A 89 3.93 4.75 -11.52
C ARG A 89 2.44 4.39 -11.49
N LYS A 90 1.64 4.92 -12.43
CA LYS A 90 0.18 4.65 -12.47
C LYS A 90 -0.15 3.16 -12.60
N ARG A 91 0.57 2.43 -13.46
CA ARG A 91 0.29 1.01 -13.70
C ARG A 91 0.66 0.17 -12.48
N LEU A 92 1.78 0.50 -11.85
CA LEU A 92 2.19 -0.19 -10.64
C LEU A 92 1.23 0.06 -9.48
N MET A 93 0.79 1.30 -9.26
CA MET A 93 -0.20 1.61 -8.22
C MET A 93 -1.51 0.83 -8.40
N LEU A 94 -1.96 0.63 -9.65
CA LEU A 94 -3.15 -0.18 -9.91
C LEU A 94 -2.89 -1.68 -9.67
N ALA A 95 -1.72 -2.18 -10.05
CA ALA A 95 -1.33 -3.57 -9.78
C ALA A 95 -1.23 -3.84 -8.28
N ASP A 96 -0.65 -2.92 -7.53
CA ASP A 96 -0.56 -2.94 -6.07
C ASP A 96 -1.95 -3.02 -5.41
N MET A 97 -2.89 -2.17 -5.84
CA MET A 97 -4.28 -2.26 -5.36
C MET A 97 -4.94 -3.60 -5.67
N ILE A 98 -4.67 -4.21 -6.83
CA ILE A 98 -5.21 -5.53 -7.17
C ILE A 98 -4.62 -6.60 -6.23
N ILE A 99 -3.33 -6.50 -5.91
CA ILE A 99 -2.63 -7.43 -5.01
C ILE A 99 -3.21 -7.32 -3.59
N ILE A 100 -3.39 -6.11 -3.06
CA ILE A 100 -4.03 -5.87 -1.76
C ILE A 100 -5.45 -6.43 -1.74
N VAL A 101 -6.26 -6.20 -2.77
CA VAL A 101 -7.62 -6.75 -2.87
C VAL A 101 -7.60 -8.28 -2.86
N ALA A 102 -6.66 -8.91 -3.57
CA ALA A 102 -6.50 -10.35 -3.58
C ALA A 102 -6.07 -10.91 -2.21
N GLY A 103 -5.12 -10.24 -1.53
CA GLY A 103 -4.69 -10.59 -0.17
C GLY A 103 -5.80 -10.44 0.87
N ALA A 104 -6.58 -9.36 0.78
CA ALA A 104 -7.75 -9.14 1.62
C ALA A 104 -8.84 -10.18 1.39
N ALA A 105 -9.14 -10.52 0.13
CA ALA A 105 -10.11 -11.57 -0.21
C ALA A 105 -9.65 -12.96 0.28
N THR A 106 -8.36 -13.25 0.16
CA THR A 106 -7.76 -14.49 0.67
C THR A 106 -7.87 -14.57 2.20
N SER A 107 -7.64 -13.45 2.89
CA SER A 107 -7.80 -13.36 4.34
C SER A 107 -9.26 -13.51 4.78
N ALA A 108 -10.20 -12.94 4.02
CA ALA A 108 -11.64 -13.03 4.31
C ALA A 108 -12.20 -14.45 4.12
N LEU A 109 -11.62 -15.23 3.21
CA LEU A 109 -12.01 -16.62 2.91
C LEU A 109 -11.12 -17.65 3.62
N ALA A 110 -10.30 -17.22 4.58
CA ALA A 110 -9.33 -18.08 5.22
C ALA A 110 -10.02 -19.17 6.07
N ASN A 111 -9.61 -20.41 5.87
CA ASN A 111 -10.09 -21.58 6.63
C ASN A 111 -9.08 -22.05 7.68
N GLY A 112 -8.00 -21.28 7.88
CA GLY A 112 -6.97 -21.61 8.85
C GLY A 112 -5.79 -20.63 8.85
N PRO A 113 -4.81 -20.89 9.73
CA PRO A 113 -3.68 -19.98 9.96
C PRO A 113 -2.76 -19.82 8.75
N THR A 114 -2.61 -20.87 7.94
CA THR A 114 -1.79 -20.86 6.73
C THR A 114 -2.38 -19.97 5.64
N THR A 115 -3.70 -20.03 5.44
CA THR A 115 -4.39 -19.15 4.49
C THR A 115 -4.36 -17.69 4.95
N LEU A 116 -4.44 -17.45 6.27
CA LEU A 116 -4.24 -16.10 6.82
C LEU A 116 -2.82 -15.60 6.59
N PHE A 117 -1.81 -16.44 6.82
CA PHE A 117 -0.42 -16.08 6.55
C PHE A 117 -0.21 -15.67 5.08
N ILE A 118 -0.75 -16.44 4.14
CA ILE A 118 -0.66 -16.12 2.70
C ILE A 118 -1.41 -14.82 2.40
N GLY A 119 -2.60 -14.65 2.98
CA GLY A 119 -3.38 -13.43 2.85
C GLY A 119 -2.60 -12.21 3.31
N GLN A 120 -2.00 -12.26 4.51
CA GLN A 120 -1.21 -11.17 5.06
C GLN A 120 0.09 -10.91 4.27
N LEU A 121 0.72 -11.93 3.69
CA LEU A 121 1.91 -11.74 2.85
C LEU A 121 1.61 -10.94 1.58
N LEU A 122 0.37 -11.03 1.08
CA LEU A 122 -0.09 -10.33 -0.12
C LEU A 122 -0.61 -8.92 0.16
N VAL A 123 -0.95 -8.60 1.40
CA VAL A 123 -1.42 -7.25 1.76
C VAL A 123 -0.23 -6.40 2.19
#